data_AF-M5SQZ2-F1
#
_entry.id   AF-M5SQZ2-F1
#
_cell.length_a   1.000
_cell.length_b   1.000
_cell.length_c   1.000
_cell.angle_alpha   90.00
_cell.angle_beta   90.00
_cell.angle_gamma   90.00
#
_symmetry.space_group_name_H-M   'P 1'
#
loop_
_entity.id
_entity.type
_entity.pdbx_description
1 polymer ?
#
loop_
_entity_poly.entity_id
_entity_poly.type
_entity_poly.pdbx_seq_one_letter_code
_entity_poly.pdbx_strand_id
1 'polypeptide(L)'
;MTLMSFGNAMPVHIDMLSLVGYESADRDMQPATTLNARKLAMQTGLHSLRQVTGTDFGYDPAMWREYLIEAGDEHGYTHPWAFSDVDAAVLAALDDPNVVAALDLMSLGDG
;
A
#
# COMPACT_ATOMS: atom_id res chain seq x y z
N MET A 1 10.34 -10.41 -2.53
CA MET A 1 10.69 -9.99 -3.90
C MET A 1 11.63 -8.81 -3.77
N THR A 2 12.71 -8.77 -4.55
CA THR A 2 13.63 -7.63 -4.50
C THR A 2 13.13 -6.50 -5.40
N LEU A 3 12.80 -5.38 -4.79
CA LEU A 3 12.46 -4.10 -5.42
C LEU A 3 13.71 -3.21 -5.42
N MET A 4 13.91 -2.41 -6.47
CA MET A 4 15.07 -1.53 -6.55
C MET A 4 15.03 -0.44 -5.47
N SER A 5 13.85 0.17 -5.26
CA SER A 5 13.69 1.28 -4.32
C SER A 5 13.48 0.84 -2.87
N PHE A 6 13.07 -0.42 -2.64
CA PHE A 6 12.62 -0.90 -1.32
C PHE A 6 13.35 -2.15 -0.81
N GLY A 7 14.36 -2.65 -1.54
CA GLY A 7 15.08 -3.85 -1.13
C GLY A 7 14.21 -5.11 -1.15
N ASN A 8 14.36 -5.99 -0.15
CA ASN A 8 13.62 -7.25 -0.12
C ASN A 8 12.23 -7.07 0.50
N ALA A 9 11.27 -6.68 -0.34
CA ALA A 9 9.89 -6.49 0.04
C ALA A 9 9.12 -7.82 0.08
N MET A 10 8.49 -8.09 1.23
CA MET A 10 7.43 -9.09 1.36
C MET A 10 6.15 -8.70 0.62
N PRO A 11 5.27 -9.65 0.26
CA PRO A 11 3.99 -9.37 -0.40
C PRO A 11 3.16 -8.30 0.32
N VAL A 12 3.05 -8.36 1.65
CA VAL A 12 2.29 -7.38 2.44
C VAL A 12 2.81 -5.94 2.28
N HIS A 13 4.11 -5.74 2.05
CA HIS A 13 4.65 -4.41 1.75
C HIS A 13 4.21 -3.92 0.36
N ILE A 14 4.17 -4.82 -0.62
CA ILE A 14 3.71 -4.52 -1.98
C ILE A 14 2.22 -4.18 -1.97
N ASP A 15 1.43 -4.92 -1.19
CA ASP A 15 0.00 -4.68 -1.04
C ASP A 15 -0.26 -3.31 -0.39
N MET A 16 0.54 -2.96 0.62
CA MET A 16 0.47 -1.64 1.28
C MET A 16 0.86 -0.49 0.34
N LEU A 17 1.94 -0.65 -0.43
CA LEU A 17 2.33 0.32 -1.46
C LEU A 17 1.24 0.46 -2.54
N SER A 18 0.63 -0.65 -2.95
CA SER A 18 -0.46 -0.65 -3.93
C SER A 18 -1.70 0.07 -3.41
N LEU A 19 -2.04 -0.11 -2.12
CA LEU A 19 -3.14 0.58 -1.46
C LEU A 19 -2.98 2.11 -1.50
N VAL A 20 -1.75 2.62 -1.42
CA VAL A 20 -1.47 4.07 -1.57
C VAL A 20 -1.19 4.49 -3.02
N GLY A 21 -1.46 3.61 -3.98
CA GLY A 21 -1.47 3.95 -5.40
C GLY A 21 -0.14 3.76 -6.13
N TYR A 22 0.76 2.92 -5.62
CA TYR A 22 1.94 2.49 -6.37
C TYR A 22 1.58 1.33 -7.29
N GLU A 23 2.15 1.30 -8.49
CA GLU A 23 2.03 0.20 -9.43
C GLU A 23 3.38 -0.49 -9.63
N SER A 24 3.34 -1.78 -10.00
CA SER A 24 4.55 -2.53 -10.34
C SER A 24 5.05 -2.13 -11.73
N ALA A 25 6.27 -1.63 -11.82
CA ALA A 25 6.93 -1.23 -13.07
C ALA A 25 8.39 -1.70 -13.08
N ASP A 26 8.82 -2.41 -14.13
CA ASP A 26 10.22 -2.83 -14.35
C ASP A 26 10.95 -3.40 -13.11
N ARG A 27 10.26 -4.28 -12.35
CA ARG A 27 10.74 -4.92 -11.10
C ARG A 27 10.86 -3.99 -9.89
N ASP A 28 10.21 -2.85 -9.92
CA ASP A 28 10.09 -1.93 -8.80
C ASP A 28 8.63 -1.55 -8.53
N MET A 29 8.40 -0.79 -7.48
CA MET A 29 7.13 -0.13 -7.21
C MET A 29 7.28 1.36 -7.46
N GLN A 30 6.42 1.94 -8.29
CA GLN A 30 6.45 3.37 -8.61
C GLN A 30 5.07 4.01 -8.41
N PRO A 31 5.00 5.29 -8.02
CA PRO A 31 3.72 5.98 -7.93
C PRO A 31 3.00 5.94 -9.27
N ALA A 32 1.75 5.47 -9.29
CA ALA A 32 1.00 5.37 -10.52
C ALA A 32 0.80 6.76 -11.14
N THR A 33 1.05 6.88 -12.44
CA THR A 33 1.07 8.17 -13.15
C THR A 33 -0.30 8.60 -13.66
N THR A 34 -1.24 7.65 -13.81
CA THR A 34 -2.60 7.92 -14.28
C THR A 34 -3.63 7.62 -13.19
N LEU A 35 -4.76 8.33 -13.21
CA LEU A 35 -5.84 8.08 -12.27
C LEU A 35 -6.38 6.65 -12.35
N ASN A 36 -6.50 6.08 -13.56
CA ASN A 36 -6.99 4.72 -13.73
C ASN A 36 -5.99 3.68 -13.19
N ALA A 37 -4.70 3.82 -13.50
CA ALA A 37 -3.67 2.93 -12.95
C ALA A 37 -3.64 3.00 -11.42
N ARG A 38 -3.74 4.21 -10.87
CA ARG A 38 -3.82 4.42 -9.42
C ARG A 38 -5.01 3.72 -8.79
N LYS A 39 -6.21 3.89 -9.36
CA LYS A 39 -7.42 3.21 -8.86
C LYS A 39 -7.29 1.70 -8.89
N LEU A 40 -6.76 1.14 -9.97
CA LEU A 40 -6.53 -0.30 -10.10
C LEU A 40 -5.50 -0.81 -9.07
N ALA A 41 -4.42 -0.07 -8.85
CA ALA A 41 -3.44 -0.38 -7.80
C ALA A 41 -4.09 -0.38 -6.41
N MET A 42 -4.85 0.67 -6.09
CA MET A 42 -5.55 0.80 -4.81
C MET A 42 -6.54 -0.35 -4.57
N GLN A 43 -7.34 -0.70 -5.57
CA GLN A 43 -8.27 -1.84 -5.52
C GLN A 43 -7.52 -3.17 -5.30
N THR A 44 -6.42 -3.36 -6.02
CA THR A 44 -5.60 -4.57 -5.90
C THR A 44 -4.99 -4.67 -4.51
N GLY A 45 -4.40 -3.59 -4.02
CA GLY A 45 -3.81 -3.52 -2.68
C GLY A 45 -4.83 -3.83 -1.59
N LEU A 46 -6.00 -3.19 -1.64
CA LEU A 46 -7.08 -3.44 -0.69
C LEU A 46 -7.55 -4.90 -0.72
N HIS A 47 -7.78 -5.44 -1.93
CA HIS A 47 -8.21 -6.82 -2.07
C HIS A 47 -7.19 -7.81 -1.47
N SER A 48 -5.90 -7.63 -1.78
CA SER A 48 -4.84 -8.46 -1.24
C SER A 48 -4.72 -8.35 0.29
N LEU A 49 -4.77 -7.13 0.83
CA LEU A 49 -4.72 -6.90 2.28
C LEU A 49 -5.87 -7.60 3.00
N ARG A 50 -7.09 -7.51 2.47
CA ARG A 50 -8.26 -8.23 3.00
C ARG A 50 -8.06 -9.75 2.95
N GLN A 51 -7.51 -10.28 1.86
CA GLN A 51 -7.27 -11.72 1.72
C GLN A 51 -6.21 -12.24 2.68
N VAL A 52 -5.14 -11.47 2.92
CA VAL A 52 -4.01 -11.87 3.77
C VAL A 52 -4.33 -11.73 5.25
N THR A 53 -5.01 -10.66 5.65
CA THR A 53 -5.24 -10.33 7.05
C THR A 53 -6.62 -10.75 7.56
N GLY A 54 -7.56 -11.06 6.65
CA GLY A 54 -8.96 -11.32 6.99
C GLY A 54 -9.69 -10.12 7.59
N THR A 55 -9.08 -8.94 7.58
CA THR A 55 -9.60 -7.70 8.16
C THR A 55 -9.98 -6.74 7.04
N ASP A 56 -10.80 -5.73 7.34
CA ASP A 56 -11.19 -4.72 6.38
C ASP A 56 -11.25 -3.32 7.03
N PHE A 57 -10.34 -2.45 6.62
CA PHE A 57 -10.34 -1.03 6.98
C PHE A 57 -10.70 -0.12 5.79
N GLY A 58 -11.18 -0.69 4.68
CA GLY A 58 -11.43 0.05 3.45
C GLY A 58 -10.15 0.69 2.88
N TYR A 59 -10.31 1.83 2.22
CA TYR A 59 -9.19 2.59 1.63
C TYR A 59 -8.54 3.56 2.64
N ASP A 60 -8.44 3.20 3.92
CA ASP A 60 -7.75 3.97 4.96
C ASP A 60 -6.33 3.41 5.19
N PRO A 61 -5.29 3.97 4.56
CA PRO A 61 -3.95 3.42 4.70
C PRO A 61 -3.34 3.69 6.09
N ALA A 62 -3.85 4.67 6.85
CA ALA A 62 -3.36 4.90 8.21
C ALA A 62 -3.77 3.74 9.12
N MET A 63 -5.05 3.36 9.08
CA MET A 63 -5.57 2.23 9.84
C MET A 63 -4.91 0.90 9.45
N TRP A 64 -4.72 0.66 8.14
CA TRP A 64 -3.98 -0.52 7.67
C TRP A 64 -2.54 -0.55 8.18
N ARG A 65 -1.84 0.59 8.12
CA ARG A 65 -0.47 0.72 8.62
C ARG A 65 -0.39 0.42 10.12
N GLU A 66 -1.26 1.04 10.93
CA GLU A 66 -1.29 0.82 12.38
C GLU A 66 -1.51 -0.65 12.71
N TYR A 67 -2.53 -1.27 12.12
CA TYR A 67 -2.81 -2.69 12.29
C TYR A 67 -1.64 -3.58 11.91
N LEU A 68 -1.01 -3.34 10.74
CA LEU A 68 0.11 -4.16 10.27
C LEU A 68 1.38 -3.98 11.11
N ILE A 69 1.60 -2.80 11.71
CA ILE A 69 2.69 -2.58 12.65
C ILE A 69 2.43 -3.35 13.95
N GLU A 70 1.21 -3.29 14.47
CA GLU A 70 0.82 -4.04 15.68
C GLU A 70 0.88 -5.56 15.45
N ALA A 71 0.46 -6.03 14.28
CA ALA A 71 0.52 -7.43 13.85
C ALA A 71 1.86 -7.82 13.19
N GLY A 72 2.91 -6.99 13.33
CA GLY A 72 4.11 -7.02 12.51
C GLY A 72 4.83 -8.37 12.38
N ASP A 73 4.85 -9.19 13.44
CA ASP A 73 5.45 -10.52 13.42
C ASP A 73 4.61 -11.57 12.66
N GLU A 74 3.29 -11.42 12.61
CA GLU A 74 2.40 -12.39 11.97
C GLU A 74 2.42 -12.28 10.44
N HIS A 75 2.47 -11.04 9.94
CA HIS A 75 2.46 -10.75 8.50
C HIS A 75 3.84 -10.38 7.96
N GLY A 76 4.83 -10.15 8.83
CA GLY A 76 6.19 -9.77 8.47
C GLY A 76 6.31 -8.33 7.94
N TYR A 77 5.34 -7.46 8.27
CA TYR A 77 5.32 -6.08 7.79
C TYR A 77 6.42 -5.21 8.41
N THR A 78 6.88 -5.52 9.61
CA THR A 78 7.92 -4.73 10.30
C THR A 78 9.34 -5.24 10.03
N HIS A 79 9.51 -6.18 9.09
CA HIS A 79 10.83 -6.74 8.80
C HIS A 79 11.80 -5.68 8.25
N PRO A 80 13.04 -5.61 8.78
CA PRO A 80 13.95 -4.50 8.54
C PRO A 80 14.44 -4.39 7.09
N TRP A 81 14.22 -5.40 6.24
CA TRP A 81 14.73 -5.40 4.88
C TRP A 81 14.04 -4.42 3.94
N ALA A 82 12.80 -4.02 4.24
CA ALA A 82 12.02 -3.09 3.43
C ALA A 82 11.13 -2.15 4.25
N PHE A 83 10.84 -2.49 5.52
CA PHE A 83 9.86 -1.79 6.33
C PHE A 83 10.08 -0.27 6.37
N SER A 84 11.29 0.22 6.68
CA SER A 84 11.53 1.66 6.83
C SER A 84 11.27 2.46 5.55
N ASP A 85 11.67 1.92 4.39
CA ASP A 85 11.49 2.62 3.11
C ASP A 85 10.03 2.55 2.64
N VAL A 86 9.36 1.41 2.88
CA VAL A 86 7.92 1.24 2.61
C VAL A 86 7.10 2.17 3.50
N ASP A 87 7.42 2.22 4.79
CA ASP A 87 6.74 3.07 5.78
C ASP A 87 6.86 4.55 5.41
N ALA A 88 8.08 4.98 5.07
CA ALA A 88 8.34 6.34 4.60
C ALA A 88 7.55 6.66 3.32
N ALA A 89 7.49 5.75 2.35
CA ALA A 89 6.75 5.94 1.11
C ALA A 89 5.23 6.01 1.33
N VAL A 90 4.69 5.19 2.25
CA VAL A 90 3.27 5.22 2.65
C VAL A 90 2.94 6.54 3.32
N LEU A 91 3.76 6.98 4.27
CA LEU A 91 3.59 8.28 4.95
C LEU A 91 3.65 9.44 3.94
N ALA A 92 4.63 9.43 3.04
CA ALA A 92 4.73 10.45 2.00
C ALA A 92 3.52 10.46 1.05
N ALA A 93 2.95 9.29 0.75
CA ALA A 93 1.76 9.19 -0.08
C ALA A 93 0.50 9.72 0.62
N LEU A 94 0.41 9.60 1.95
CA LEU A 94 -0.70 10.17 2.73
C LEU A 94 -0.71 11.71 2.71
N ASP A 95 0.45 12.34 2.47
CA ASP A 95 0.58 13.79 2.28
C ASP A 95 0.47 14.23 0.79
N ASP A 96 0.44 13.30 -0.17
CA ASP A 96 0.31 13.64 -1.59
C ASP A 96 -1.15 13.95 -1.96
N PRO A 97 -1.46 15.17 -2.45
CA PRO A 97 -2.84 15.57 -2.72
C PRO A 97 -3.52 14.72 -3.81
N ASN A 98 -2.76 14.15 -4.75
CA ASN A 98 -3.32 13.29 -5.79
C ASN A 98 -3.63 11.88 -5.28
N VAL A 99 -2.90 11.41 -4.26
CA VAL A 99 -3.20 10.15 -3.58
C VAL A 99 -4.41 10.34 -2.67
N VAL A 100 -4.42 11.40 -1.85
CA VAL A 100 -5.55 11.74 -0.98
C VAL A 100 -6.85 11.89 -1.77
N ALA A 101 -6.83 12.65 -2.88
CA ALA A 101 -8.01 12.80 -3.72
C ALA A 101 -8.47 11.46 -4.34
N ALA A 102 -7.54 10.56 -4.66
CA ALA A 102 -7.89 9.23 -5.16
C ALA A 102 -8.50 8.36 -4.06
N LEU A 103 -7.93 8.34 -2.85
CA LEU A 103 -8.46 7.59 -1.70
C LEU A 103 -9.87 8.06 -1.33
N ASP A 104 -10.14 9.36 -1.36
CA ASP A 104 -11.47 9.93 -1.12
C ASP A 104 -12.48 9.45 -2.19
N LEU A 105 -12.11 9.54 -3.47
CA LEU A 105 -12.94 9.03 -4.58
C LEU A 105 -13.22 7.53 -4.46
N MET A 106 -12.24 6.74 -4.02
CA MET A 106 -12.40 5.30 -3.82
C MET A 106 -13.31 5.00 -2.63
N SER A 107 -13.16 5.74 -1.53
CA SER A 107 -13.97 5.59 -0.32
C SER A 107 -15.44 5.97 -0.53
N LEU A 108 -15.70 6.95 -1.40
CA LEU A 108 -17.07 7.37 -1.77
C LEU A 108 -17.75 6.43 -2.76
N GLY A 109 -16.98 5.63 -3.52
CA GLY A 109 -17.49 4.73 -4.57
C GLY A 109 -17.79 3.31 -4.12
N ASP A 110 -17.41 2.90 -2.91
CA ASP A 110 -17.63 1.56 -2.33
C ASP A 110 -18.99 1.46 -1.59
N GLY A 111 -19.99 2.26 -1.99
CA GLY A 111 -21.34 2.33 -1.40
C GLY A 111 -22.45 1.73 -2.24
#